data_AF-A0A353FCP4-F1
#
_entry.id   AF-A0A353FCP4-F1
#
_cell.length_a   1.000
_cell.length_b   1.000
_cell.length_c   1.000
_cell.angle_alpha   90.00
_cell.angle_beta   90.00
_cell.angle_gamma   90.00
#
_symmetry.space_group_name_H-M   'P 1'
#
loop_
_entity.id
_entity.type
_entity.pdbx_description
1 polymer ?
#
loop_
_entity_poly.entity_id
_entity_poly.type
_entity_poly.pdbx_seq_one_letter_code
_entity_poly.pdbx_strand_id
1 'polypeptide(L)'
;MSEEQLLEEVTGSEYKYGFYTNIESDKAPPGLNEEIIRFISAKKNEPEWMTEWRLDAYHKWEKMKEPNWANVHYPSPDFQAISYYSAPKKKKTLDSLDEVDPELLKTFEKLGISLDEQKRLSGVAMDVVVDSVSVKTTFKEKLAELGIIFCSISEAIQEHPELVRKYIGTVVPKSDNFYAALNSAVFTDGSFCYIPKGVRCPMELSTYFRINEAGTGQFERTLLIADEGSYVSYLEGCTAPQRDENQLHAAVVELIALDNAEIKYSTVQNWYP
;
A
#
# COMPACT_ATOMS: atom_id res chain seq x y z
N MET A 1 27.42 -8.24 -27.21
CA MET A 1 26.25 -7.35 -27.35
C MET A 1 26.71 -5.98 -26.92
N SER A 2 26.48 -4.95 -27.73
CA SER A 2 26.80 -3.56 -27.36
C SER A 2 25.74 -3.00 -26.40
N GLU A 3 26.09 -1.97 -25.64
CA GLU A 3 25.19 -1.27 -24.72
C GLU A 3 23.92 -0.77 -25.43
N GLU A 4 24.04 -0.30 -26.68
CA GLU A 4 22.91 0.12 -27.52
C GLU A 4 21.95 -1.03 -27.85
N GLN A 5 22.47 -2.24 -28.10
CA GLN A 5 21.63 -3.41 -28.41
C GLN A 5 20.85 -3.89 -27.18
N LEU A 6 21.45 -3.79 -25.99
CA LEU A 6 20.77 -4.06 -24.72
C LEU A 6 19.68 -3.01 -24.43
N LEU A 7 19.94 -1.74 -24.75
CA LEU A 7 18.97 -0.65 -24.60
C LEU A 7 17.78 -0.83 -25.54
N GLU A 8 18.00 -1.16 -26.82
CA GLU A 8 16.90 -1.44 -27.77
C GLU A 8 16.09 -2.68 -27.40
N GLU A 9 16.73 -3.74 -26.89
CA GLU A 9 16.04 -4.98 -26.49
C GLU A 9 15.19 -4.80 -25.23
N VAL A 10 15.64 -3.95 -24.28
CA VAL A 10 14.92 -3.61 -23.05
C VAL A 10 13.83 -2.55 -23.28
N THR A 11 14.05 -1.60 -24.20
CA THR A 11 13.06 -0.55 -24.53
C THR A 11 12.03 -0.98 -25.57
N GLY A 12 12.37 -1.94 -26.43
CA GLY A 12 11.50 -2.46 -27.50
C GLY A 12 10.56 -3.59 -27.08
N SER A 13 10.72 -4.15 -25.88
CA SER A 13 9.77 -5.14 -25.35
C SER A 13 8.49 -4.46 -24.87
N GLU A 14 7.32 -4.90 -25.36
CA GLU A 14 6.02 -4.47 -24.84
C GLU A 14 6.00 -4.62 -23.31
N TYR A 15 5.61 -3.57 -22.60
CA TYR A 15 5.62 -3.57 -21.14
C TYR A 15 4.68 -4.66 -20.61
N LYS A 16 5.29 -5.73 -20.12
CA LYS A 16 4.64 -6.99 -19.73
C LYS A 16 3.52 -6.82 -18.70
N TYR A 17 3.56 -5.74 -17.92
CA TYR A 17 2.63 -5.45 -16.84
C TYR A 17 1.59 -4.38 -17.18
N GLY A 18 1.46 -4.01 -18.45
CA GLY A 18 0.69 -2.85 -18.92
C GLY A 18 -0.84 -2.94 -18.86
N PHE A 19 -1.40 -4.05 -18.39
CA PHE A 19 -2.83 -4.34 -18.51
C PHE A 19 -3.65 -3.77 -17.35
N TYR A 20 -4.87 -3.30 -17.62
CA TYR A 20 -5.85 -2.82 -16.63
C TYR A 20 -7.10 -3.72 -16.62
N THR A 21 -7.82 -3.75 -15.50
CA THR A 21 -9.07 -4.49 -15.32
C THR A 21 -10.21 -3.49 -15.14
N ASN A 22 -11.28 -3.60 -15.92
CA ASN A 22 -12.40 -2.66 -15.87
C ASN A 22 -13.39 -3.05 -14.76
N ILE A 23 -13.13 -2.63 -13.52
CA ILE A 23 -13.99 -2.91 -12.36
C ILE A 23 -14.75 -1.62 -12.01
N GLU A 24 -16.08 -1.69 -11.86
CA GLU A 24 -16.84 -0.53 -11.35
C GLU A 24 -16.39 -0.16 -9.93
N SER A 25 -15.97 1.08 -9.72
CA SER A 25 -15.48 1.61 -8.45
C SER A 25 -16.44 2.65 -7.83
N ASP A 26 -16.48 2.70 -6.50
CA ASP A 26 -17.06 3.79 -5.71
C ASP A 26 -15.95 4.82 -5.43
N LYS A 27 -16.13 6.06 -5.90
CA LYS A 27 -15.10 7.10 -5.90
C LYS A 27 -15.56 8.31 -5.10
N ALA A 28 -14.63 8.91 -4.34
CA ALA A 28 -14.85 10.25 -3.83
C ALA A 28 -14.84 11.27 -4.99
N PRO A 29 -15.64 12.35 -4.91
CA PRO A 29 -15.53 13.43 -5.88
C PRO A 29 -14.11 14.03 -5.83
N PRO A 30 -13.59 14.53 -6.96
CA PRO A 30 -12.30 15.21 -6.98
C PRO A 30 -12.26 16.38 -6.00
N GLY A 31 -11.11 16.57 -5.36
CA GLY A 31 -10.90 17.66 -4.43
C GLY A 31 -10.35 17.17 -3.10
N LEU A 32 -9.70 18.09 -2.38
CA LEU A 32 -9.24 17.85 -1.01
C LEU A 32 -9.77 18.92 -0.08
N ASN A 33 -10.69 18.50 0.80
CA ASN A 33 -11.28 19.31 1.86
C ASN A 33 -11.65 18.42 3.07
N GLU A 34 -12.12 19.03 4.16
CA GLU A 34 -12.55 18.29 5.35
C GLU A 34 -13.67 17.27 5.08
N GLU A 35 -14.58 17.56 4.16
CA GLU A 35 -15.69 16.65 3.82
C GLU A 35 -15.17 15.36 3.18
N ILE A 36 -14.16 15.46 2.29
CA ILE A 36 -13.49 14.31 1.68
C ILE A 36 -12.76 13.47 2.73
N ILE A 37 -12.09 14.11 3.68
CA ILE A 37 -11.39 13.39 4.77
C ILE A 37 -12.39 12.64 5.65
N ARG A 38 -13.49 13.29 6.03
CA ARG A 38 -14.57 12.65 6.79
C ARG A 38 -15.24 11.54 5.98
N PHE A 39 -15.39 11.72 4.66
CA PHE A 39 -15.90 10.70 3.76
C PHE A 39 -15.00 9.46 3.73
N ILE A 40 -13.68 9.63 3.57
CA ILE A 40 -12.71 8.53 3.60
C ILE A 40 -12.82 7.77 4.92
N SER A 41 -12.78 8.52 6.03
CA SER A 41 -12.82 7.96 7.38
C SER A 41 -14.12 7.18 7.64
N ALA A 42 -15.27 7.72 7.22
CA ALA A 42 -16.56 7.04 7.30
C ALA A 42 -16.65 5.79 6.40
N LYS A 43 -16.11 5.86 5.18
CA LYS A 43 -16.09 4.71 4.25
C LYS A 43 -15.23 3.56 4.77
N LYS A 44 -14.12 3.88 5.44
CA LYS A 44 -13.22 2.90 6.07
C LYS A 44 -13.64 2.50 7.48
N ASN A 45 -14.76 3.03 8.00
CA ASN A 45 -15.28 2.75 9.34
C ASN A 45 -14.22 2.98 10.44
N GLU A 46 -13.51 4.10 10.33
CA GLU A 46 -12.43 4.43 11.27
C GLU A 46 -12.97 4.93 12.63
N PRO A 47 -12.24 4.71 13.72
CA PRO A 47 -12.53 5.33 15.01
C PRO A 47 -12.31 6.84 14.96
N GLU A 48 -13.05 7.58 15.80
CA GLU A 48 -13.06 9.06 15.81
C GLU A 48 -11.67 9.68 15.93
N TRP A 49 -10.78 9.09 16.73
CA TRP A 49 -9.41 9.60 16.89
C TRP A 49 -8.62 9.60 15.59
N MET A 50 -8.89 8.66 14.68
CA MET A 50 -8.22 8.60 13.37
C MET A 50 -8.77 9.70 12.45
N THR A 51 -10.09 9.94 12.47
CA THR A 51 -10.70 11.07 11.75
C THR A 51 -10.07 12.39 12.19
N GLU A 52 -9.95 12.62 13.50
CA GLU A 52 -9.30 13.81 14.06
C GLU A 52 -7.81 13.89 13.69
N TRP A 53 -7.11 12.75 13.69
CA TRP A 53 -5.71 12.68 13.31
C TRP A 53 -5.49 13.13 11.86
N ARG A 54 -6.35 12.66 10.93
CA ARG A 54 -6.34 13.03 9.51
C ARG A 54 -6.69 14.51 9.29
N LEU A 55 -7.71 15.03 9.99
CA LEU A 55 -8.10 16.44 9.89
C LEU A 55 -6.98 17.37 10.37
N ASP A 56 -6.30 17.04 11.48
CA ASP A 56 -5.15 17.82 11.92
C ASP A 56 -3.98 17.76 10.91
N ALA A 57 -3.75 16.62 10.27
CA ALA A 57 -2.76 16.51 9.19
C ALA A 57 -3.11 17.42 8.00
N TYR A 58 -4.38 17.45 7.60
CA TYR A 58 -4.87 18.34 6.54
C TYR A 58 -4.69 19.82 6.86
N HIS A 59 -5.10 20.27 8.06
CA HIS A 59 -4.93 21.67 8.46
C HIS A 59 -3.47 22.12 8.55
N LYS A 60 -2.56 21.16 8.79
CA LYS A 60 -1.12 21.42 8.71
C LYS A 60 -0.68 21.53 7.25
N TRP A 61 -1.10 20.59 6.41
CA TRP A 61 -0.81 20.58 4.99
C TRP A 61 -1.25 21.87 4.29
N GLU A 62 -2.45 22.39 4.57
CA GLU A 62 -2.98 23.65 4.00
C GLU A 62 -2.05 24.86 4.23
N LYS A 63 -1.26 24.83 5.31
CA LYS A 63 -0.33 25.91 5.69
C LYS A 63 1.06 25.70 5.12
N MET A 64 1.34 24.53 4.54
CA MET A 64 2.64 24.20 3.96
C MET A 64 2.72 24.67 2.51
N LYS A 65 3.96 24.84 2.04
CA LYS A 65 4.25 25.12 0.63
C LYS A 65 4.87 23.87 0.01
N GLU A 66 4.46 23.56 -1.20
CA GLU A 66 5.08 22.46 -1.96
C GLU A 66 6.58 22.77 -2.18
N PRO A 67 7.49 21.80 -1.93
CA PRO A 67 8.91 22.01 -2.11
C PRO A 67 9.28 22.12 -3.60
N ASN A 68 10.17 23.07 -3.94
CA ASN A 68 10.63 23.32 -5.31
C ASN A 68 12.16 23.18 -5.49
N TRP A 69 12.85 22.58 -4.52
CA TRP A 69 14.30 22.45 -4.50
C TRP A 69 14.84 21.22 -5.23
N ALA A 70 13.96 20.28 -5.60
CA ALA A 70 14.36 19.04 -6.27
C ALA A 70 14.75 19.32 -7.73
N ASN A 71 15.78 18.62 -8.22
CA ASN A 71 16.28 18.75 -9.60
C ASN A 71 15.45 17.93 -10.60
N VAL A 72 14.13 18.03 -10.52
CA VAL A 72 13.17 17.36 -11.40
C VAL A 72 12.16 18.38 -11.92
N HIS A 73 11.80 18.27 -13.18
CA HIS A 73 10.84 19.17 -13.82
C HIS A 73 9.62 18.37 -14.24
N TYR A 74 8.49 18.68 -13.64
CA TYR A 74 7.19 18.09 -13.96
C TYR A 74 6.10 19.15 -13.82
N PRO A 75 4.97 19.01 -14.52
CA PRO A 75 3.81 19.85 -14.26
C PRO A 75 3.33 19.63 -12.82
N SER A 76 3.20 20.71 -12.04
CA SER A 76 2.71 20.63 -10.66
C SER A 76 1.36 19.89 -10.62
N PRO A 77 1.19 18.88 -9.76
CA PRO A 77 -0.06 18.19 -9.60
C PRO A 77 -1.17 19.16 -9.20
N ASP A 78 -2.32 19.08 -9.87
CA ASP A 78 -3.53 19.72 -9.37
C ASP A 78 -4.14 18.85 -8.28
N PHE A 79 -3.78 19.13 -7.02
CA PHE A 79 -4.28 18.40 -5.86
C PHE A 79 -5.81 18.44 -5.73
N GLN A 80 -6.51 19.40 -6.37
CA GLN A 80 -7.96 19.47 -6.36
C GLN A 80 -8.61 18.66 -7.50
N ALA A 81 -7.84 18.26 -8.51
CA ALA A 81 -8.30 17.36 -9.58
C ALA A 81 -8.19 15.87 -9.21
N ILE A 82 -7.49 15.55 -8.11
CA ILE A 82 -7.26 14.16 -7.67
C ILE A 82 -8.49 13.63 -6.93
N SER A 83 -8.87 12.37 -7.21
CA SER A 83 -9.75 11.60 -6.34
C SER A 83 -8.91 10.83 -5.31
N TYR A 84 -9.17 11.09 -4.02
CA TYR A 84 -8.41 10.53 -2.90
C TYR A 84 -8.99 9.22 -2.33
N TYR A 85 -10.05 8.71 -2.94
CA TYR A 85 -10.64 7.44 -2.56
C TYR A 85 -11.23 6.77 -3.79
N SER A 86 -10.83 5.53 -4.01
CA SER A 86 -11.47 4.63 -4.95
C SER A 86 -11.44 3.24 -4.35
N ALA A 87 -12.59 2.59 -4.29
CA ALA A 87 -12.69 1.18 -3.92
C ALA A 87 -13.56 0.46 -4.95
N PRO A 88 -13.27 -0.80 -5.32
CA PRO A 88 -14.15 -1.58 -6.16
C PRO A 88 -15.51 -1.68 -5.48
N LYS A 89 -16.60 -1.54 -6.25
CA LYS A 89 -17.93 -1.88 -5.73
C LYS A 89 -17.88 -3.35 -5.32
N LYS A 90 -18.22 -3.64 -4.06
CA LYS A 90 -18.25 -5.00 -3.52
C LYS A 90 -19.02 -5.93 -4.48
N LYS A 91 -18.29 -6.72 -5.27
CA LYS A 91 -18.81 -8.01 -5.74
C LYS A 91 -18.70 -8.99 -4.56
N LYS A 92 -19.61 -9.96 -4.53
CA LYS A 92 -19.78 -10.95 -3.46
C LYS A 92 -18.42 -11.41 -2.90
N THR A 93 -18.32 -11.54 -1.58
CA THR A 93 -17.26 -12.33 -0.93
C THR A 93 -17.20 -13.68 -1.61
N LEU A 94 -16.05 -13.97 -2.22
CA LEU A 94 -15.81 -15.22 -2.91
C LEU A 94 -15.22 -16.19 -1.88
N ASP A 95 -15.86 -17.34 -1.70
CA ASP A 95 -15.55 -18.30 -0.64
C ASP A 95 -14.38 -19.22 -1.03
N SER A 96 -13.88 -19.13 -2.26
CA SER A 96 -12.74 -19.90 -2.76
C SER A 96 -11.96 -19.22 -3.89
N LEU A 97 -10.70 -19.65 -4.10
CA LEU A 97 -9.85 -19.22 -5.23
C LEU A 97 -10.47 -19.54 -6.60
N ASP A 98 -11.38 -20.52 -6.68
CA ASP A 98 -12.08 -20.92 -7.91
C ASP A 98 -13.17 -19.93 -8.32
N GLU A 99 -13.57 -19.05 -7.40
CA GLU A 99 -14.56 -18.00 -7.62
C GLU A 99 -13.91 -16.65 -7.99
N VAL A 100 -12.58 -16.55 -7.88
CA VAL A 100 -11.80 -15.37 -8.25
C VAL A 100 -11.99 -15.07 -9.74
N ASP A 101 -12.21 -13.79 -10.07
CA ASP A 101 -12.41 -13.35 -11.44
C ASP A 101 -11.31 -13.92 -12.35
N PRO A 102 -11.65 -14.62 -13.46
CA PRO A 102 -10.68 -15.17 -14.39
C PRO A 102 -9.66 -14.13 -14.91
N GLU A 103 -10.01 -12.84 -14.93
CA GLU A 103 -9.06 -11.77 -15.26
C GLU A 103 -8.01 -11.54 -14.17
N LEU A 104 -8.36 -11.72 -12.90
CA LEU A 104 -7.45 -11.60 -11.75
C LEU A 104 -6.49 -12.81 -11.68
N LEU A 105 -6.96 -14.01 -12.02
CA LEU A 105 -6.10 -15.19 -12.15
C LEU A 105 -5.11 -15.05 -13.32
N LYS A 106 -5.60 -14.59 -14.48
CA LYS A 106 -4.74 -14.27 -15.65
C LYS A 106 -3.76 -13.14 -15.35
N THR A 107 -4.13 -12.21 -14.48
CA THR A 107 -3.23 -11.17 -13.97
C THR A 107 -2.04 -11.79 -13.25
N PHE A 108 -2.28 -12.68 -12.29
CA PHE A 108 -1.21 -13.31 -11.51
C PHE A 108 -0.25 -14.12 -12.39
N GLU A 109 -0.80 -14.83 -13.37
CA GLU A 109 -0.02 -15.58 -14.35
C GLU A 109 0.85 -14.64 -15.22
N LYS A 110 0.29 -13.51 -15.69
CA LYS A 110 1.04 -12.47 -16.46
C LYS A 110 2.13 -11.77 -15.63
N LEU A 111 1.90 -11.59 -14.32
CA LEU A 111 2.89 -11.02 -13.40
C LEU A 111 4.12 -11.93 -13.21
N GLY A 112 4.07 -13.18 -13.67
CA GLY A 112 5.16 -14.15 -13.58
C GLY A 112 5.12 -15.00 -12.31
N ILE A 113 4.05 -14.91 -11.52
CA ILE A 113 3.83 -15.71 -10.31
C ILE A 113 3.36 -17.09 -10.77
N SER A 114 4.32 -18.01 -10.97
CA SER A 114 4.06 -19.35 -11.47
C SER A 114 3.38 -20.24 -10.40
N LEU A 115 2.51 -21.16 -10.82
CA LEU A 115 1.90 -22.21 -9.96
C LEU A 115 2.96 -23.08 -9.23
N ASP A 116 4.18 -23.18 -9.73
CA ASP A 116 5.29 -23.87 -9.05
C ASP A 116 6.05 -22.95 -8.07
N GLU A 117 6.00 -21.63 -8.31
CA GLU A 117 6.41 -20.63 -7.33
C GLU A 117 5.41 -20.58 -6.18
N GLN A 118 4.10 -20.74 -6.43
CA GLN A 118 3.09 -20.95 -5.38
C GLN A 118 3.40 -22.16 -4.47
N LYS A 119 4.04 -23.21 -5.00
CA LYS A 119 4.50 -24.37 -4.23
C LYS A 119 5.80 -24.11 -3.45
N ARG A 120 6.73 -23.28 -3.95
CA ARG A 120 7.92 -22.82 -3.20
C ARG A 120 7.61 -21.72 -2.18
N LEU A 121 6.59 -20.91 -2.45
CA LEU A 121 5.97 -19.90 -1.57
C LEU A 121 5.07 -20.54 -0.50
N SER A 122 5.04 -21.87 -0.39
CA SER A 122 4.40 -22.61 0.72
C SER A 122 5.00 -22.30 2.10
N GLY A 123 6.03 -21.46 2.17
CA GLY A 123 6.56 -20.84 3.38
C GLY A 123 6.62 -19.31 3.32
N VAL A 124 5.84 -18.63 2.47
CA VAL A 124 5.77 -17.15 2.38
C VAL A 124 4.31 -16.73 2.47
N ALA A 125 3.97 -15.91 3.47
CA ALA A 125 2.66 -15.29 3.56
C ALA A 125 2.58 -14.15 2.55
N MET A 126 1.87 -14.37 1.45
CA MET A 126 1.58 -13.33 0.45
C MET A 126 0.18 -12.77 0.72
N ASP A 127 0.09 -11.50 1.13
CA ASP A 127 -1.16 -10.76 1.12
C ASP A 127 -1.20 -9.98 -0.21
N VAL A 128 -2.07 -10.40 -1.12
CA VAL A 128 -2.31 -9.66 -2.35
C VAL A 128 -3.39 -8.64 -2.04
N VAL A 129 -3.00 -7.37 -1.99
CA VAL A 129 -3.93 -6.25 -1.88
C VAL A 129 -4.28 -5.80 -3.29
N VAL A 130 -5.43 -6.25 -3.79
CA VAL A 130 -6.03 -5.69 -5.00
C VAL A 130 -7.11 -4.73 -4.56
N ASP A 131 -6.94 -3.44 -4.84
CA ASP A 131 -7.93 -2.39 -4.65
C ASP A 131 -8.67 -2.49 -3.30
N SER A 132 -7.93 -2.36 -2.19
CA SER A 132 -8.47 -2.38 -0.82
C SER A 132 -9.16 -3.69 -0.36
N VAL A 133 -9.02 -4.81 -1.07
CA VAL A 133 -9.52 -6.14 -0.64
C VAL A 133 -8.36 -7.13 -0.51
N SER A 134 -8.10 -7.58 0.73
CA SER A 134 -7.16 -8.67 1.02
C SER A 134 -7.74 -10.00 0.53
N VAL A 135 -6.97 -10.71 -0.29
CA VAL A 135 -7.31 -12.09 -0.70
C VAL A 135 -6.89 -13.03 0.43
N LYS A 136 -7.90 -13.60 1.09
CA LYS A 136 -7.84 -14.40 2.33
C LYS A 136 -6.87 -15.61 2.27
N THR A 137 -5.93 -15.61 3.23
CA THR A 137 -5.68 -16.64 4.26
C THR A 137 -5.25 -18.07 3.89
N THR A 138 -3.94 -18.27 3.66
CA THR A 138 -3.29 -19.55 4.02
C THR A 138 -2.39 -19.43 5.27
N PHE A 139 -1.91 -18.23 5.59
CA PHE A 139 -0.93 -18.03 6.67
C PHE A 139 -1.38 -17.16 7.83
N LYS A 140 -2.53 -16.47 7.74
CA LYS A 140 -3.02 -15.58 8.81
C LYS A 140 -3.23 -16.33 10.13
N GLU A 141 -3.77 -17.54 10.07
CA GLU A 141 -3.95 -18.38 11.28
C GLU A 141 -2.60 -18.75 11.91
N LYS A 142 -1.63 -19.19 11.10
CA LYS A 142 -0.27 -19.54 11.58
C LYS A 142 0.49 -18.33 12.13
N LEU A 143 0.35 -17.16 11.52
CA LEU A 143 0.93 -15.92 12.02
C LEU A 143 0.26 -15.51 13.34
N ALA A 144 -1.07 -15.61 13.43
CA ALA A 144 -1.83 -15.31 14.64
C ALA A 144 -1.48 -16.25 15.80
N GLU A 145 -1.21 -17.55 15.54
CA GLU A 145 -0.70 -18.49 16.54
C GLU A 145 0.62 -18.04 17.18
N LEU A 146 1.45 -17.31 16.43
CA LEU A 146 2.70 -16.71 16.90
C LEU A 146 2.51 -15.28 17.45
N GLY A 147 1.26 -14.79 17.50
CA GLY A 147 0.91 -13.42 17.88
C GLY A 147 1.30 -12.36 16.83
N ILE A 148 1.75 -12.77 15.64
CA ILE A 148 2.11 -11.85 14.57
C ILE A 148 0.83 -11.28 13.95
N ILE A 149 0.77 -9.96 13.86
CA ILE A 149 -0.31 -9.25 13.17
C ILE A 149 0.24 -8.84 11.81
N PHE A 150 -0.42 -9.27 10.74
CA PHE A 150 -0.12 -8.84 9.38
C PHE A 150 -1.43 -8.68 8.62
N CYS A 151 -1.77 -7.43 8.29
CA CYS A 151 -3.01 -7.06 7.63
C CYS A 151 -2.89 -5.69 6.96
N SER A 152 -3.96 -5.22 6.32
CA SER A 152 -4.01 -3.84 5.82
C SER A 152 -4.00 -2.82 6.96
N ILE A 153 -3.47 -1.62 6.72
CA ILE A 153 -3.50 -0.53 7.71
C ILE A 153 -4.93 -0.17 8.11
N SER A 154 -5.89 -0.25 7.18
CA SER A 154 -7.32 0.00 7.43
C SER A 154 -7.93 -1.02 8.40
N GLU A 155 -7.53 -2.30 8.31
CA GLU A 155 -7.95 -3.35 9.24
C GLU A 155 -7.31 -3.14 10.61
N ALA A 156 -6.00 -2.83 10.65
CA ALA A 156 -5.31 -2.58 11.91
C ALA A 156 -5.86 -1.39 12.69
N ILE A 157 -6.30 -0.33 12.00
CA ILE A 157 -6.94 0.84 12.64
C ILE A 157 -8.25 0.45 13.34
N GLN A 158 -9.00 -0.51 12.78
CA GLN A 158 -10.27 -0.98 13.34
C GLN A 158 -10.08 -2.01 14.45
N GLU A 159 -9.25 -3.03 14.19
CA GLU A 159 -9.10 -4.20 15.06
C GLU A 159 -8.02 -4.02 16.14
N HIS A 160 -7.03 -3.15 15.88
CA HIS A 160 -5.91 -2.88 16.78
C HIS A 160 -5.66 -1.37 17.03
N PRO A 161 -6.71 -0.57 17.31
CA PRO A 161 -6.62 0.90 17.35
C PRO A 161 -5.58 1.41 18.34
N GLU A 162 -5.47 0.80 19.52
CA GLU A 162 -4.51 1.23 20.55
C GLU A 162 -3.06 1.01 20.11
N LEU A 163 -2.79 -0.10 19.42
CA LEU A 163 -1.45 -0.43 18.93
C LEU A 163 -1.05 0.50 17.78
N VAL A 164 -1.96 0.74 16.83
CA VAL A 164 -1.72 1.70 15.74
C VAL A 164 -1.51 3.09 16.32
N ARG A 165 -2.40 3.55 17.21
CA ARG A 165 -2.33 4.88 17.83
C ARG A 165 -1.04 5.11 18.61
N LYS A 166 -0.50 4.07 19.24
CA LYS A 166 0.78 4.14 19.97
C LYS A 166 1.97 4.48 19.07
N TYR A 167 1.96 4.02 17.82
CA TYR A 167 3.15 4.05 16.96
C TYR A 167 3.00 4.91 15.70
N ILE A 168 1.79 5.12 15.19
CA ILE A 168 1.57 5.90 13.97
C ILE A 168 2.03 7.35 14.16
N GLY A 169 2.89 7.81 13.24
CA GLY A 169 3.45 9.16 13.26
C GLY A 169 4.53 9.38 14.33
N THR A 170 5.07 8.32 14.94
CA THR A 170 6.19 8.44 15.88
C THR A 170 7.53 8.60 15.17
N VAL A 171 7.68 8.03 13.97
CA VAL A 171 8.88 8.14 13.14
C VAL A 171 8.69 9.20 12.06
N VAL A 172 7.53 9.19 11.40
CA VAL A 172 7.17 10.19 10.37
C VAL A 172 5.93 10.96 10.84
N PRO A 173 6.11 12.06 11.60
CA PRO A 173 5.01 12.87 12.07
C PRO A 173 4.14 13.39 10.92
N LYS A 174 2.85 13.60 11.18
CA LYS A 174 1.92 14.23 10.23
C LYS A 174 2.32 15.63 9.73
N SER A 175 3.34 16.25 10.33
CA SER A 175 3.90 17.54 9.93
C SER A 175 5.31 17.46 9.35
N ASP A 176 5.82 16.26 9.06
CA ASP A 176 7.21 16.05 8.65
C ASP A 176 7.57 16.85 7.38
N ASN A 177 6.77 16.69 6.33
CA ASN A 177 6.91 17.44 5.08
C ASN A 177 5.57 17.54 4.35
N PHE A 178 5.54 18.29 3.24
CA PHE A 178 4.34 18.53 2.44
C PHE A 178 3.65 17.22 2.01
N TYR A 179 4.38 16.26 1.44
CA TYR A 179 3.79 15.01 0.97
C TYR A 179 3.46 14.04 2.11
N ALA A 180 4.23 14.05 3.21
CA ALA A 180 3.90 13.26 4.40
C ALA A 180 2.62 13.76 5.09
N ALA A 181 2.40 15.07 5.14
CA ALA A 181 1.17 15.67 5.67
C ALA A 181 -0.03 15.35 4.77
N LEU A 182 0.15 15.43 3.44
CA LEU A 182 -0.85 15.01 2.48
C LEU A 182 -1.21 13.52 2.65
N ASN A 183 -0.20 12.63 2.64
CA ASN A 183 -0.39 11.20 2.88
C ASN A 183 -1.14 10.95 4.19
N SER A 184 -0.74 11.61 5.28
CA SER A 184 -1.39 11.47 6.59
C SER A 184 -2.86 11.88 6.56
N ALA A 185 -3.25 12.88 5.77
CA ALA A 185 -4.65 13.24 5.64
C ALA A 185 -5.48 12.18 4.88
N VAL A 186 -4.90 11.55 3.86
CA VAL A 186 -5.70 10.85 2.81
C VAL A 186 -5.36 9.39 2.58
N PHE A 187 -4.36 8.80 3.26
CA PHE A 187 -3.97 7.40 2.99
C PHE A 187 -5.16 6.44 3.13
N THR A 188 -5.34 5.58 2.14
CA THR A 188 -6.41 4.57 2.10
C THR A 188 -5.88 3.14 2.05
N ASP A 189 -4.63 3.00 1.63
CA ASP A 189 -3.93 1.75 1.38
C ASP A 189 -2.65 1.70 2.20
N GLY A 190 -1.97 0.55 2.17
CA GLY A 190 -0.79 0.28 2.99
C GLY A 190 -1.02 -0.89 3.94
N SER A 191 0.06 -1.26 4.64
CA SER A 191 0.09 -2.45 5.47
C SER A 191 0.40 -2.13 6.94
N PHE A 192 -0.02 -3.04 7.80
CA PHE A 192 0.34 -3.03 9.19
C PHE A 192 0.97 -4.37 9.56
N CYS A 193 2.10 -4.31 10.24
CA CYS A 193 2.77 -5.48 10.74
C CYS A 193 3.25 -5.27 12.17
N TYR A 194 2.93 -6.21 13.06
CA TYR A 194 3.46 -6.26 14.42
C TYR A 194 4.05 -7.64 14.70
N ILE A 195 5.31 -7.67 15.13
CA ILE A 195 6.03 -8.88 15.53
C ILE A 195 6.21 -8.85 17.05
N PRO A 196 5.64 -9.80 17.80
CA PRO A 196 5.72 -9.79 19.26
C PRO A 196 7.13 -10.01 19.79
N LYS A 197 7.32 -9.67 21.07
CA LYS A 197 8.57 -9.82 21.80
C LYS A 197 9.13 -11.23 21.70
N GLY A 198 10.40 -11.35 21.30
CA GLY A 198 11.13 -12.61 21.17
C GLY A 198 10.70 -13.50 19.99
N VAL A 199 9.76 -13.05 19.16
CA VAL A 199 9.26 -13.84 18.03
C VAL A 199 10.11 -13.58 16.79
N ARG A 200 10.67 -14.64 16.22
CA ARG A 200 11.24 -14.62 14.88
C ARG A 200 10.15 -15.03 13.88
N CYS A 201 9.77 -14.11 13.00
CA CYS A 201 8.82 -14.40 11.93
C CYS A 201 9.32 -15.61 11.12
N PRO A 202 8.51 -16.68 10.97
CA PRO A 202 8.95 -17.94 10.36
C PRO A 202 9.10 -17.85 8.83
N MET A 203 8.69 -16.73 8.25
CA MET A 203 8.63 -16.50 6.81
C MET A 203 8.90 -15.04 6.47
N GLU A 204 9.15 -14.78 5.18
CA GLU A 204 9.14 -13.42 4.67
C GLU A 204 7.68 -12.97 4.48
N LEU A 205 7.38 -11.75 4.90
CA LEU A 205 6.09 -11.10 4.67
C LEU A 205 6.20 -10.30 3.38
N SER A 206 5.21 -10.41 2.51
CA SER A 206 5.18 -9.68 1.24
C SER A 206 3.83 -9.03 1.02
N THR A 207 3.86 -7.75 0.65
CA THR A 207 2.68 -7.01 0.21
C THR A 207 2.86 -6.59 -1.25
N TYR A 208 1.85 -6.90 -2.06
CA TYR A 208 1.83 -6.48 -3.45
C TYR A 208 0.69 -5.49 -3.66
N PHE A 209 1.04 -4.24 -3.99
CA PHE A 209 0.06 -3.21 -4.36
C PHE A 209 -0.03 -3.14 -5.88
N ARG A 210 -1.23 -3.35 -6.42
CA ARG A 210 -1.49 -3.20 -7.85
C ARG A 210 -2.45 -2.06 -8.12
N ILE A 211 -2.04 -1.14 -8.98
CA ILE A 211 -2.81 0.03 -9.42
C ILE A 211 -3.78 -0.42 -10.52
N ASN A 212 -5.10 -0.23 -10.35
CA ASN A 212 -6.09 -0.56 -11.38
C ASN A 212 -6.90 0.62 -11.92
N GLU A 213 -6.94 1.79 -11.26
CA GLU A 213 -7.87 2.88 -11.60
C GLU A 213 -7.18 4.17 -12.09
N ALA A 214 -7.80 4.90 -13.03
CA ALA A 214 -7.28 6.18 -13.55
C ALA A 214 -7.65 7.36 -12.63
N GLY A 215 -6.81 8.39 -12.59
CA GLY A 215 -7.12 9.66 -11.92
C GLY A 215 -7.20 9.61 -10.39
N THR A 216 -6.71 8.54 -9.78
CA THR A 216 -6.62 8.37 -8.32
C THR A 216 -5.19 8.59 -7.85
N GLY A 217 -5.00 9.37 -6.78
CA GLY A 217 -3.68 9.47 -6.14
C GLY A 217 -3.41 8.24 -5.28
N GLN A 218 -2.19 7.71 -5.30
CA GLN A 218 -1.80 6.59 -4.45
C GLN A 218 -1.13 7.09 -3.19
N PHE A 219 -1.83 6.90 -2.08
CA PHE A 219 -1.36 7.26 -0.75
C PHE A 219 -1.37 6.01 0.12
N GLU A 220 -0.21 5.38 0.20
CA GLU A 220 -0.01 4.19 1.02
C GLU A 220 0.73 4.55 2.30
N ARG A 221 0.32 3.92 3.41
CA ARG A 221 1.03 4.03 4.68
C ARG A 221 1.32 2.66 5.27
N THR A 222 2.60 2.32 5.31
CA THR A 222 3.10 1.06 5.89
C THR A 222 3.62 1.33 7.30
N LEU A 223 3.12 0.59 8.29
CA LEU A 223 3.53 0.67 9.68
C LEU A 223 3.96 -0.72 10.17
N LEU A 224 5.27 -0.91 10.38
CA LEU A 224 5.87 -2.17 10.81
C LEU A 224 6.57 -1.98 12.16
N ILE A 225 6.15 -2.76 13.15
CA ILE A 225 6.72 -2.77 14.49
C ILE A 225 7.30 -4.15 14.78
N ALA A 226 8.60 -4.19 15.07
CA ALA A 226 9.30 -5.34 15.59
C ALA A 226 9.58 -5.11 17.08
N ASP A 227 8.87 -5.81 17.97
CA ASP A 227 9.03 -5.69 19.43
C ASP A 227 10.36 -6.32 19.89
N GLU A 228 10.71 -6.17 21.16
CA GLU A 228 12.03 -6.51 21.70
C GLU A 228 12.48 -7.94 21.34
N GLY A 229 13.70 -8.08 20.81
CA GLY A 229 14.26 -9.38 20.43
C GLY A 229 13.53 -10.10 19.29
N SER A 230 12.66 -9.41 18.55
CA SER A 230 11.92 -10.00 17.43
C SER A 230 12.65 -9.87 16.10
N TYR A 231 12.22 -10.62 15.09
CA TYR A 231 12.78 -10.54 13.74
C TYR A 231 11.70 -10.64 12.66
N VAL A 232 11.82 -9.85 11.60
CA VAL A 232 11.00 -9.98 10.39
C VAL A 232 11.79 -9.63 9.12
N SER A 233 11.49 -10.35 8.05
CA SER A 233 11.84 -9.98 6.68
C SER A 233 10.57 -9.54 5.97
N TYR A 234 10.53 -8.30 5.47
CA TYR A 234 9.39 -7.68 4.82
C TYR A 234 9.78 -7.20 3.42
N LEU A 235 8.96 -7.53 2.44
CA LEU A 235 9.12 -7.13 1.05
C LEU A 235 7.89 -6.33 0.58
N GLU A 236 8.14 -5.13 0.07
CA GLU A 236 7.12 -4.27 -0.52
C GLU A 236 7.30 -4.21 -2.05
N GLY A 237 6.25 -4.53 -2.80
CA GLY A 237 6.24 -4.45 -4.25
C GLY A 237 5.20 -3.48 -4.78
N CYS A 238 5.61 -2.59 -5.68
CA CYS A 238 4.70 -1.74 -6.47
C CYS A 238 4.98 -1.94 -7.95
N THR A 239 3.96 -2.33 -8.72
CA THR A 239 4.05 -2.40 -10.19
C THR A 239 2.88 -1.61 -10.79
N ALA A 240 3.20 -0.61 -11.61
CA ALA A 240 2.20 0.21 -12.28
C ALA A 240 1.73 -0.41 -13.60
N PRO A 241 0.43 -0.32 -13.96
CA PRO A 241 -0.03 -0.61 -15.31
C PRO A 241 0.44 0.49 -16.29
N GLN A 242 0.43 0.18 -17.58
CA GLN A 242 0.78 1.11 -18.66
C GLN A 242 -0.36 2.10 -18.81
N ARG A 243 -0.07 3.38 -18.59
CA ARG A 243 -1.01 4.49 -18.75
C ARG A 243 -0.26 5.69 -19.28
N ASP A 244 -0.92 6.44 -20.16
CA ASP A 244 -0.39 7.69 -20.73
C ASP A 244 -0.57 8.90 -19.80
N GLU A 245 -1.07 8.71 -18.57
CA GLU A 245 -1.40 9.77 -17.60
C GLU A 245 -0.45 9.76 -16.39
N ASN A 246 0.03 10.94 -15.98
CA ASN A 246 0.84 11.09 -14.76
C ASN A 246 0.03 10.72 -13.50
N GLN A 247 0.62 9.90 -12.63
CA GLN A 247 0.03 9.54 -11.35
C GLN A 247 0.93 9.98 -10.19
N LEU A 248 0.33 10.53 -9.14
CA LEU A 248 1.03 10.87 -7.91
C LEU A 248 1.03 9.67 -6.97
N HIS A 249 2.24 9.18 -6.65
CA HIS A 249 2.48 8.19 -5.62
C HIS A 249 3.26 8.83 -4.46
N ALA A 250 2.65 8.88 -3.29
CA ALA A 250 3.26 9.44 -2.08
C ALA A 250 3.10 8.47 -0.92
N ALA A 251 4.04 7.52 -0.81
CA ALA A 251 4.11 6.54 0.26
C ALA A 251 4.74 7.10 1.54
N VAL A 252 4.30 6.60 2.69
CA VAL A 252 4.98 6.78 3.97
C VAL A 252 5.19 5.42 4.62
N VAL A 253 6.44 5.13 4.99
CA VAL A 253 6.83 3.87 5.64
C VAL A 253 7.42 4.19 7.01
N GLU A 254 6.85 3.61 8.06
CA GLU A 254 7.35 3.69 9.44
C GLU A 254 7.80 2.30 9.90
N LEU A 255 9.11 2.14 10.12
CA LEU A 255 9.73 0.90 10.62
C LEU A 255 10.25 1.14 12.04
N ILE A 256 9.75 0.38 13.01
CA ILE A 256 10.07 0.55 14.43
C ILE A 256 10.64 -0.76 14.97
N ALA A 257 11.95 -0.81 15.15
CA ALA A 257 12.64 -1.91 15.82
C ALA A 257 12.91 -1.53 17.29
N LEU A 258 12.34 -2.29 18.23
CA LEU A 258 12.63 -2.15 19.66
C LEU A 258 13.93 -2.91 20.04
N ASP A 259 14.26 -2.94 21.33
CA ASP A 259 15.55 -3.44 21.82
C ASP A 259 15.87 -4.85 21.30
N ASN A 260 17.03 -5.01 20.64
CA ASN A 260 17.49 -6.26 20.04
C ASN A 260 16.58 -6.83 18.94
N ALA A 261 15.64 -6.05 18.41
CA ALA A 261 14.84 -6.45 17.27
C ALA A 261 15.58 -6.21 15.94
N GLU A 262 15.23 -6.97 14.91
CA GLU A 262 15.80 -6.84 13.56
C GLU A 262 14.70 -6.81 12.50
N ILE A 263 14.74 -5.79 11.64
CA ILE A 263 13.85 -5.65 10.49
C ILE A 263 14.72 -5.70 9.23
N LYS A 264 14.49 -6.71 8.38
CA LYS A 264 14.99 -6.74 7.01
C LYS A 264 13.89 -6.23 6.09
N TYR A 265 14.01 -5.00 5.61
CA TYR A 265 13.05 -4.37 4.70
C TYR A 265 13.60 -4.30 3.27
N SER A 266 12.82 -4.78 2.30
CA SER A 266 13.14 -4.73 0.87
C SER A 266 12.01 -4.04 0.11
N THR A 267 12.33 -3.17 -0.85
CA THR A 267 11.34 -2.56 -1.74
C THR A 267 11.72 -2.78 -3.20
N VAL A 268 10.73 -3.13 -4.02
CA VAL A 268 10.88 -3.29 -5.48
C VAL A 268 9.78 -2.46 -6.15
N GLN A 269 10.19 -1.42 -6.87
CA GLN A 269 9.26 -0.53 -7.57
C GLN A 269 9.53 -0.56 -9.07
N ASN A 270 8.49 -0.86 -9.85
CA ASN A 270 8.54 -0.82 -11.31
C ASN A 270 7.42 0.09 -11.83
N TRP A 271 7.81 1.29 -12.24
CA TRP A 271 6.91 2.32 -12.77
C TRP A 271 6.97 2.33 -14.29
N TYR A 272 5.80 2.38 -14.94
CA TYR A 272 5.72 2.57 -16.37
C TYR A 272 6.09 4.03 -16.71
N PRO A 273 7.00 4.27 -17.66
CA PRO A 273 7.47 5.62 -18.02
C PRO A 273 6.47 6.43 -18.84
#